data_AF-A0A844I795-F1
#
_entry.id   AF-A0A844I795-F1
#
_cell.length_a   1.000
_cell.length_b   1.000
_cell.length_c   1.000
_cell.angle_alpha   90.00
_cell.angle_beta   90.00
_cell.angle_gamma   90.00
#
_symmetry.space_group_name_H-M   'P 1'
#
loop_
_entity.id
_entity.type
_entity.pdbx_description
1 polymer ?
#
loop_
_entity_poly.entity_id
_entity_poly.type
_entity_poly.pdbx_seq_one_letter_code
_entity_poly.pdbx_strand_id
1 'polypeptide(L)'
;MWVSLILDLLAGGETIETILEAYPSIERDDILACIAYGNENKQDATPLEKEVLKRLFPFLKDMGGMLVFTNTQYHLKVNNEDFFIDLLLYHRQLKCLVAIDLKIGEFVPDFLNKMQLYLPALDDVSQLPDENPSIGIIMCHSRNETILKYAIPESDKGIYKIVSTLPQEFKNQLPEPEQVARLLEGIE
;
A
#
# COMPACT_ATOMS: atom_id res chain seq x y z
N MET A 1 -15.92 -9.97 -22.68
CA MET A 1 -14.75 -9.25 -22.13
C MET A 1 -15.15 -8.70 -20.78
N TRP A 2 -14.26 -8.72 -19.79
CA TRP A 2 -14.60 -8.28 -18.43
C TRP A 2 -14.48 -6.76 -18.34
N VAL A 3 -15.41 -6.09 -17.64
CA VAL A 3 -15.43 -4.62 -17.45
C VAL A 3 -14.11 -4.12 -16.86
N SER A 4 -13.50 -4.88 -15.96
CA SER A 4 -12.19 -4.57 -15.36
C SER A 4 -11.08 -4.44 -16.40
N LEU A 5 -11.02 -5.34 -17.38
CA LEU A 5 -9.98 -5.33 -18.43
C LEU A 5 -10.05 -4.04 -19.28
N ILE A 6 -11.25 -3.58 -19.61
CA ILE A 6 -11.44 -2.34 -20.39
C ILE A 6 -10.99 -1.14 -19.55
N LEU A 7 -11.34 -1.10 -18.26
CA LEU A 7 -10.92 -0.04 -17.35
C LEU A 7 -9.41 -0.02 -17.12
N ASP A 8 -8.77 -1.19 -16.99
CA ASP A 8 -7.32 -1.33 -16.82
C ASP A 8 -6.54 -0.87 -18.06
N LEU A 9 -7.02 -1.22 -19.27
CA LEU A 9 -6.43 -0.75 -20.52
C LEU A 9 -6.51 0.77 -20.65
N LEU A 10 -7.68 1.35 -20.36
CA LEU A 10 -7.87 2.80 -20.35
C LEU A 10 -6.99 3.50 -19.30
N ALA A 11 -6.87 2.93 -18.10
CA ALA A 11 -6.00 3.46 -17.04
C ALA A 11 -4.51 3.34 -17.41
N GLY A 12 -4.13 2.33 -18.20
CA GLY A 12 -2.81 2.15 -18.79
C GLY A 12 -2.47 3.13 -19.92
N GLY A 13 -3.43 3.97 -20.33
CA GLY A 13 -3.24 4.98 -21.36
C GLY A 13 -3.64 4.56 -22.77
N GLU A 14 -4.26 3.38 -22.94
CA GLU A 14 -4.83 2.98 -24.23
C GLU A 14 -6.01 3.88 -24.61
N THR A 15 -6.13 4.18 -25.91
CA THR A 15 -7.28 4.94 -26.42
C THR A 15 -8.46 4.02 -26.69
N ILE A 16 -9.65 4.60 -26.71
CA ILE A 16 -10.88 3.88 -27.08
C ILE A 16 -10.71 3.24 -28.47
N GLU A 17 -10.08 3.95 -29.38
CA GLU A 17 -9.82 3.51 -30.75
C GLU A 17 -8.93 2.26 -30.77
N THR A 18 -7.83 2.26 -30.01
CA THR A 18 -6.93 1.09 -29.94
C THR A 18 -7.64 -0.14 -29.36
N ILE A 19 -8.50 0.05 -28.35
CA ILE A 19 -9.25 -1.04 -27.73
C ILE A 19 -10.26 -1.62 -28.73
N LEU A 20 -10.97 -0.78 -29.49
CA LEU A 20 -11.92 -1.23 -30.50
C LEU A 20 -11.23 -1.98 -31.66
N GLU A 21 -10.02 -1.55 -32.04
CA GLU A 21 -9.19 -2.25 -33.03
C GLU A 21 -8.73 -3.63 -32.53
N ALA A 22 -8.28 -3.72 -31.27
CA ALA A 22 -7.86 -4.98 -30.66
C ALA A 22 -9.03 -5.94 -30.40
N TYR A 23 -10.23 -5.42 -30.21
CA TYR A 23 -11.42 -6.16 -29.80
C TYR A 23 -12.65 -5.80 -30.64
N PRO A 24 -12.75 -6.32 -31.89
CA PRO A 24 -13.79 -5.93 -32.84
C PRO A 24 -15.23 -6.28 -32.43
N SER A 25 -15.38 -7.14 -31.42
CA SER A 25 -16.68 -7.56 -30.88
C SER A 25 -17.25 -6.61 -29.83
N ILE A 26 -16.51 -5.53 -29.49
CA ILE A 26 -16.93 -4.51 -28.53
C ILE A 26 -17.37 -3.27 -29.28
N GLU A 27 -18.48 -2.68 -28.86
CA GLU A 27 -18.95 -1.42 -29.38
C GLU A 27 -18.46 -0.25 -28.51
N ARG A 28 -18.37 0.95 -29.09
CA ARG A 28 -17.94 2.15 -28.34
C ARG A 28 -18.85 2.41 -27.14
N ASP A 29 -20.14 2.11 -27.26
CA ASP A 29 -21.12 2.28 -26.19
C ASP A 29 -20.86 1.32 -25.01
N ASP A 30 -20.32 0.12 -25.26
CA ASP A 30 -19.91 -0.81 -24.20
C ASP A 30 -18.73 -0.25 -23.39
N ILE A 31 -17.77 0.39 -24.07
CA ILE A 31 -16.62 1.05 -23.42
C ILE A 31 -17.10 2.24 -22.59
N LEU A 32 -18.01 3.05 -23.14
CA LEU A 32 -18.61 4.18 -22.41
C LEU A 32 -19.42 3.70 -21.20
N ALA A 33 -20.15 2.59 -21.30
CA ALA A 33 -20.84 1.96 -20.18
C ALA A 33 -19.85 1.47 -19.12
N CYS A 34 -18.70 0.92 -19.51
CA CYS A 34 -17.63 0.55 -18.57
C CYS A 34 -17.04 1.78 -17.86
N ILE A 35 -16.82 2.89 -18.58
CA ILE A 35 -16.34 4.15 -17.99
C ILE A 35 -17.38 4.71 -17.02
N ALA A 36 -18.67 4.71 -17.38
CA ALA A 36 -19.77 5.14 -16.52
C ALA A 36 -19.83 4.27 -15.25
N TYR A 37 -19.75 2.96 -15.40
CA TYR A 37 -19.68 2.01 -14.29
C TYR A 37 -18.45 2.26 -13.40
N GLY A 38 -17.27 2.48 -13.98
CA GLY A 38 -16.06 2.84 -13.23
C GLY A 38 -16.18 4.20 -12.52
N ASN A 39 -16.99 5.12 -13.05
CA ASN A 39 -17.26 6.43 -12.46
C ASN A 39 -18.28 6.36 -11.31
N GLU A 40 -19.29 5.51 -11.44
CA GLU A 40 -20.27 5.18 -10.38
C GLU A 40 -19.59 4.41 -9.23
N ASN A 41 -18.68 3.48 -9.52
CA ASN A 41 -17.88 2.84 -8.46
C ASN A 41 -16.79 3.76 -7.88
N LYS A 42 -16.37 4.80 -8.60
CA LYS A 42 -15.57 5.93 -8.05
C LYS A 42 -16.37 6.85 -7.13
N GLN A 43 -17.70 6.76 -7.13
CA GLN A 43 -18.56 7.55 -6.24
C GLN A 43 -18.59 7.00 -4.81
N ASP A 44 -18.23 5.73 -4.60
CA ASP A 44 -18.10 5.14 -3.27
C ASP A 44 -16.77 5.46 -2.58
N ALA A 45 -15.77 5.94 -3.33
CA ALA A 45 -14.55 6.46 -2.72
C ALA A 45 -14.85 7.78 -2.00
N THR A 46 -14.69 7.75 -0.68
CA THR A 46 -14.81 8.89 0.21
C THR A 46 -13.93 10.05 -0.27
N PRO A 47 -14.26 11.31 0.05
CA PRO A 47 -13.39 12.45 -0.22
C PRO A 47 -11.95 12.23 0.29
N LEU A 48 -11.81 11.47 1.38
CA LEU A 48 -10.54 11.06 1.96
C LEU A 48 -9.74 10.16 1.01
N GLU A 49 -10.35 9.08 0.51
CA GLU A 49 -9.71 8.15 -0.42
C GLU A 49 -9.28 8.83 -1.72
N LYS A 50 -10.08 9.77 -2.22
CA LYS A 50 -9.72 10.56 -3.42
C LYS A 50 -8.48 11.42 -3.18
N GLU A 51 -8.35 12.02 -2.00
CA GLU A 51 -7.19 12.84 -1.66
C GLU A 51 -5.94 11.97 -1.39
N VAL A 52 -6.11 10.81 -0.76
CA VAL A 52 -5.04 9.81 -0.57
C VAL A 52 -4.52 9.35 -1.94
N LEU A 53 -5.40 8.91 -2.84
CA LEU A 53 -5.01 8.42 -4.17
C LEU A 53 -4.28 9.51 -4.99
N LYS A 54 -4.73 10.76 -4.91
CA LYS A 54 -4.09 11.90 -5.59
C LYS A 54 -2.64 12.11 -5.17
N ARG A 55 -2.31 11.86 -3.91
CA ARG A 55 -0.96 11.98 -3.36
C ARG A 55 -0.13 10.72 -3.55
N LEU A 56 -0.81 9.58 -3.59
CA LEU A 56 -0.21 8.27 -3.77
C LEU A 56 0.43 8.10 -5.15
N PHE A 57 -0.18 8.59 -6.23
CA PHE A 57 0.40 8.44 -7.58
C PHE A 57 1.77 9.13 -7.73
N PRO A 58 1.96 10.41 -7.35
CA PRO A 58 3.29 11.03 -7.31
C PRO A 58 4.27 10.27 -6.43
N PHE A 59 3.83 9.83 -5.26
CA PHE A 59 4.65 9.04 -4.33
C PHE A 59 5.16 7.74 -4.96
N LEU A 60 4.28 6.93 -5.57
CA LEU A 60 4.67 5.67 -6.24
C LEU A 60 5.60 5.93 -7.42
N LYS A 61 5.41 7.04 -8.13
CA LYS A 61 6.30 7.47 -9.21
C LYS A 61 7.70 7.81 -8.71
N ASP A 62 7.80 8.53 -7.58
CA ASP A 62 9.07 8.86 -6.94
C ASP A 62 9.81 7.61 -6.44
N MET A 63 9.08 6.53 -6.15
CA MET A 63 9.61 5.20 -5.78
C MET A 63 10.08 4.37 -6.98
N GLY A 64 10.23 4.98 -8.16
CA GLY A 64 10.80 4.34 -9.34
C GLY A 64 9.94 3.21 -9.92
N GLY A 65 8.65 3.15 -9.58
CA GLY A 65 7.71 2.13 -10.06
C GLY A 65 7.95 0.73 -9.49
N MET A 66 8.71 0.63 -8.39
CA MET A 66 8.94 -0.64 -7.67
C MET A 66 7.81 -0.98 -6.71
N LEU A 67 7.10 0.04 -6.21
CA LEU A 67 5.92 -0.12 -5.39
C LEU A 67 4.66 0.01 -6.25
N VAL A 68 3.71 -0.88 -6.00
CA VAL A 68 2.38 -0.89 -6.59
C VAL A 68 1.37 -0.73 -5.47
N PHE A 69 0.38 0.14 -5.66
CA PHE A 69 -0.71 0.27 -4.70
C PHE A 69 -1.58 -0.97 -4.71
N THR A 70 -1.85 -1.52 -3.53
CA THR A 70 -2.78 -2.64 -3.37
C THR A 70 -4.09 -2.15 -2.76
N ASN A 71 -4.04 -1.57 -1.56
CA ASN A 71 -5.23 -1.12 -0.87
C ASN A 71 -4.94 -0.06 0.21
N THR A 72 -5.95 0.72 0.61
CA THR A 72 -5.93 1.58 1.81
C THR A 72 -6.87 1.02 2.85
N GLN A 73 -6.61 1.28 4.14
CA GLN A 73 -7.47 0.83 5.25
C GLN A 73 -7.78 -0.68 5.15
N TYR A 74 -6.76 -1.47 4.80
CA TYR A 74 -6.92 -2.88 4.54
C TYR A 74 -7.34 -3.59 5.83
N HIS A 75 -8.53 -4.18 5.80
CA HIS A 75 -9.12 -4.91 6.91
C HIS A 75 -8.57 -6.33 6.96
N LEU A 76 -7.76 -6.60 7.99
CA LEU A 76 -7.24 -7.92 8.30
C LEU A 76 -7.97 -8.48 9.51
N LYS A 77 -8.59 -9.64 9.35
CA LYS A 77 -9.30 -10.32 10.45
C LYS A 77 -8.47 -11.47 10.98
N VAL A 78 -8.11 -11.41 12.27
CA VAL A 78 -7.37 -12.49 12.95
C VAL A 78 -8.22 -12.99 14.11
N ASN A 79 -8.70 -14.23 14.02
CA ASN A 79 -9.67 -14.80 14.95
C ASN A 79 -10.94 -13.92 15.09
N ASN A 80 -11.14 -13.32 16.27
CA ASN A 80 -12.27 -12.45 16.60
C ASN A 80 -11.88 -10.96 16.66
N GLU A 81 -10.65 -10.62 16.23
CA GLU A 81 -10.16 -9.24 16.25
C GLU A 81 -9.99 -8.71 14.83
N ASP A 82 -10.38 -7.45 14.65
CA ASP A 82 -10.31 -6.72 13.40
C ASP A 82 -9.12 -5.74 13.47
N PHE A 83 -8.25 -5.83 12.48
CA PHE A 83 -7.07 -4.99 12.33
C PHE A 83 -7.15 -4.22 11.01
N PHE A 84 -6.58 -3.03 11.01
CA PHE A 84 -6.57 -2.16 9.84
C PHE A 84 -5.13 -1.75 9.55
N ILE A 85 -4.69 -1.99 8.32
CA ILE A 85 -3.41 -1.53 7.79
C ILE A 85 -3.71 -0.28 6.96
N ASP A 86 -3.10 0.86 7.32
CA ASP A 86 -3.45 2.13 6.69
C ASP A 86 -3.17 2.14 5.19
N LEU A 87 -2.00 1.60 4.79
CA LEU A 87 -1.61 1.47 3.39
C LEU A 87 -0.93 0.13 3.14
N LEU A 88 -1.47 -0.62 2.16
CA LEU A 88 -0.89 -1.87 1.68
C LEU A 88 -0.38 -1.68 0.26
N LEU A 89 0.91 -1.95 0.07
CA LEU A 89 1.60 -1.89 -1.22
C LEU A 89 2.17 -3.27 -1.58
N TYR A 90 2.53 -3.44 -2.84
CA TYR A 90 3.33 -4.57 -3.31
C TYR A 90 4.68 -4.08 -3.85
N HIS A 91 5.77 -4.70 -3.40
CA HIS A 91 7.11 -4.41 -3.88
C HIS A 91 7.52 -5.42 -4.96
N ARG A 92 7.65 -4.95 -6.21
CA ARG A 92 7.92 -5.82 -7.38
C ARG A 92 9.26 -6.54 -7.35
N GLN A 93 10.33 -5.85 -6.98
CA GLN A 93 11.67 -6.45 -6.93
C GLN A 93 11.84 -7.40 -5.75
N LEU A 94 11.37 -7.00 -4.56
CA LEU A 94 11.40 -7.85 -3.36
C LEU A 94 10.32 -8.94 -3.39
N LYS A 95 9.34 -8.84 -4.29
CA LYS A 95 8.19 -9.74 -4.43
C LYS A 95 7.44 -9.97 -3.11
N CYS A 96 7.12 -8.92 -2.38
CA CYS A 96 6.44 -9.03 -1.09
C CYS A 96 5.40 -7.92 -0.94
N LEU A 97 4.42 -8.16 -0.07
CA LEU A 97 3.55 -7.09 0.41
C LEU A 97 4.34 -6.18 1.37
N VAL A 98 4.00 -4.90 1.36
CA VAL A 98 4.55 -3.88 2.26
C VAL A 98 3.38 -3.23 2.99
N ALA A 99 3.25 -3.58 4.27
CA ALA A 99 2.24 -3.03 5.17
C ALA A 99 2.80 -1.78 5.85
N ILE A 100 2.12 -0.64 5.67
CA ILE A 100 2.53 0.64 6.23
C ILE A 100 1.47 1.09 7.25
N ASP A 101 1.91 1.27 8.49
CA ASP A 101 1.08 1.70 9.63
C ASP A 101 1.53 3.08 10.12
N LEU A 102 0.58 4.00 10.25
CA LEU A 102 0.82 5.42 10.42
C LEU A 102 0.36 5.86 11.80
N LYS A 103 1.22 6.57 12.53
CA LYS A 103 0.97 6.95 13.92
C LYS A 103 1.25 8.44 14.13
N ILE A 104 0.20 9.16 14.51
CA ILE A 104 0.24 10.61 14.79
C ILE A 104 1.09 10.91 16.04
N GLY A 105 1.26 9.93 16.94
CA GLY A 105 1.97 10.08 18.21
C GLY A 105 3.43 9.64 18.21
N GLU A 106 4.01 9.66 19.41
CA GLU A 106 5.32 9.08 19.68
C GLU A 106 5.27 7.55 19.51
N PHE A 107 6.36 6.98 19.02
CA PHE A 107 6.53 5.53 18.99
C PHE A 107 6.30 4.92 20.38
N VAL A 108 5.45 3.89 20.44
CA VAL A 108 5.31 3.01 21.61
C VAL A 108 5.53 1.55 21.22
N PRO A 109 6.07 0.70 22.12
CA PRO A 109 6.35 -0.70 21.83
C PRO A 109 5.14 -1.51 21.32
N ASP A 110 3.92 -1.14 21.72
CA ASP A 110 2.69 -1.79 21.26
C ASP A 110 2.52 -1.76 19.74
N PHE A 111 3.10 -0.78 19.04
CA PHE A 111 3.06 -0.74 17.58
C PHE A 111 3.86 -1.90 16.96
N LEU A 112 5.00 -2.28 17.55
CA LEU A 112 5.73 -3.46 17.11
C LEU A 112 4.92 -4.71 17.38
N ASN A 113 4.42 -4.89 18.61
CA ASN A 113 3.63 -6.07 18.99
C ASN A 113 2.47 -6.32 18.01
N LYS A 114 1.79 -5.24 17.63
CA LYS A 114 0.76 -5.24 16.58
C LYS A 114 1.31 -5.72 15.24
N MET A 115 2.36 -5.08 14.72
CA MET A 115 2.97 -5.48 13.44
C MET A 115 3.48 -6.94 13.44
N GLN A 116 4.03 -7.42 14.56
CA GLN A 116 4.48 -8.81 14.72
C GLN A 116 3.34 -9.82 14.59
N LEU A 117 2.12 -9.44 15.02
CA LEU A 117 0.92 -10.25 14.84
C LEU A 117 0.38 -10.16 13.41
N TYR A 118 0.43 -8.97 12.79
CA TYR A 118 -0.26 -8.72 11.53
C TYR A 118 0.46 -9.30 10.33
N LEU A 119 1.80 -9.25 10.29
CA LEU A 119 2.54 -9.73 9.12
C LEU A 119 2.34 -11.23 8.85
N PRO A 120 2.41 -12.14 9.84
CA PRO A 120 2.11 -13.55 9.60
C PRO A 120 0.66 -13.77 9.15
N ALA A 121 -0.30 -13.05 9.74
CA ALA A 121 -1.71 -13.16 9.34
C ALA A 121 -1.96 -12.60 7.93
N LEU A 122 -1.28 -11.51 7.56
CA LEU A 122 -1.31 -10.97 6.21
C LEU A 122 -0.72 -11.97 5.22
N ASP A 123 0.40 -12.59 5.57
CA ASP A 123 1.03 -13.63 4.75
C ASP A 123 0.08 -14.82 4.57
N ASP A 124 -0.52 -15.33 5.64
CA ASP A 124 -1.45 -16.46 5.58
C ASP A 124 -2.69 -16.21 4.70
N VAL A 125 -3.18 -14.96 4.65
CA VAL A 125 -4.44 -14.61 3.97
C VAL A 125 -4.22 -14.10 2.55
N SER A 126 -3.13 -13.37 2.31
CA SER A 126 -2.95 -12.58 1.09
C SER A 126 -1.69 -12.90 0.28
N GLN A 127 -0.69 -13.54 0.88
CA GLN A 127 0.56 -13.83 0.17
C GLN A 127 0.36 -14.95 -0.85
N LEU A 128 0.90 -14.75 -2.05
CA LEU A 128 0.93 -15.75 -3.10
C LEU A 128 2.12 -16.72 -2.92
N PRO A 129 2.05 -17.95 -3.45
CA PRO A 129 3.09 -18.97 -3.23
C PRO A 129 4.51 -18.59 -3.71
N ASP A 130 4.64 -17.63 -4.63
CA ASP A 130 5.91 -17.15 -5.17
C ASP A 130 6.37 -15.80 -4.60
N GLU A 131 5.67 -15.30 -3.58
CA GLU A 131 6.01 -14.09 -2.85
C GLU A 131 6.88 -14.37 -1.62
N ASN A 132 7.68 -13.38 -1.25
CA ASN A 132 8.50 -13.36 -0.04
C ASN A 132 7.68 -12.81 1.15
N PRO A 133 8.10 -13.10 2.39
CA PRO A 133 7.47 -12.58 3.61
C PRO A 133 7.20 -11.09 3.57
N SER A 134 6.02 -10.69 4.06
CA SER A 134 5.61 -9.28 4.08
C SER A 134 6.55 -8.41 4.92
N ILE A 135 6.74 -7.17 4.50
CA ILE A 135 7.52 -6.15 5.21
C ILE A 135 6.56 -5.19 5.92
N GLY A 136 6.78 -4.99 7.22
CA GLY A 136 6.06 -3.99 8.01
C GLY A 136 6.87 -2.71 8.17
N ILE A 137 6.24 -1.57 7.90
CA ILE A 137 6.81 -0.23 8.13
C ILE A 137 5.88 0.50 9.09
N ILE A 138 6.42 0.94 10.23
CA ILE A 138 5.71 1.79 11.18
C ILE A 138 6.31 3.19 11.08
N MET A 139 5.48 4.19 10.84
CA MET A 139 5.92 5.59 10.85
C MET A 139 5.22 6.36 11.96
N CYS A 140 6.04 7.03 12.78
CA CYS A 140 5.61 7.81 13.93
C CYS A 140 6.14 9.24 13.80
N HIS A 141 5.40 10.22 14.32
CA HIS A 141 5.82 11.63 14.29
C HIS A 141 7.07 11.89 15.15
N SER A 142 7.20 11.19 16.27
CA SER A 142 8.38 11.27 17.14
C SER A 142 8.71 9.91 17.74
N ARG A 143 9.90 9.81 18.32
CA ARG A 143 10.37 8.59 18.98
C ARG A 143 11.35 8.93 20.10
N ASN A 144 11.34 8.11 21.15
CA ASN A 144 12.35 8.17 22.20
C ASN A 144 13.38 7.06 22.01
N GLU A 145 14.63 7.43 21.77
CA GLU A 145 15.75 6.51 21.54
C GLU A 145 15.95 5.51 22.70
N THR A 146 15.60 5.90 23.93
CA THR A 146 15.64 5.00 25.10
C THR A 146 14.56 3.94 24.98
N ILE A 147 13.33 4.32 24.63
CA ILE A 147 12.22 3.37 24.42
C ILE A 147 12.55 2.42 23.28
N LEU A 148 13.05 2.95 22.14
CA LEU A 148 13.45 2.13 20.98
C LEU A 148 14.52 1.09 21.32
N LYS A 149 15.51 1.46 22.14
CA LYS A 149 16.58 0.54 22.56
C LYS A 149 16.03 -0.71 23.25
N TYR A 150 14.91 -0.60 23.97
CA TYR A 150 14.29 -1.70 24.71
C TYR A 150 13.05 -2.28 24.01
N ALA A 151 12.64 -1.72 22.87
CA ALA A 151 11.43 -2.13 22.18
C ALA A 151 11.57 -3.47 21.44
N ILE A 152 12.79 -3.84 21.01
CA ILE A 152 13.07 -5.13 20.36
C ILE A 152 13.83 -6.04 21.34
N PRO A 153 13.29 -7.23 21.68
CA PRO A 153 14.02 -8.24 22.44
C PRO A 153 15.35 -8.62 21.76
N GLU A 154 16.39 -8.94 22.53
CA GLU A 154 17.72 -9.26 21.97
C GLU A 154 17.69 -10.43 20.96
N SER A 155 16.76 -11.37 21.15
CA SER A 155 16.51 -12.50 20.25
C SER A 155 16.02 -12.08 18.86
N ASP A 156 15.38 -10.91 18.75
CA ASP A 156 14.59 -10.51 17.60
C ASP A 156 15.25 -9.37 16.80
N LYS A 157 16.38 -8.84 17.29
CA LYS A 157 17.15 -7.76 16.63
C LYS A 157 17.65 -8.11 15.23
N GLY A 158 17.71 -9.39 14.87
CA GLY A 158 18.04 -9.84 13.51
C GLY A 158 16.85 -9.82 12.54
N ILE A 159 15.62 -9.78 13.06
CA ILE A 159 14.36 -9.83 12.30
C ILE A 159 13.82 -8.41 12.11
N TYR A 160 13.90 -7.58 13.15
CA TYR A 160 13.43 -6.20 13.12
C TYR A 160 14.60 -5.23 13.07
N LYS A 161 14.62 -4.35 12.06
CA LYS A 161 15.52 -3.19 12.01
C LYS A 161 14.72 -1.92 12.31
N ILE A 162 14.91 -1.37 13.51
CA ILE A 162 14.49 0.02 13.81
C ILE A 162 15.58 0.96 13.34
N VAL A 163 15.23 1.86 12.43
CA VAL A 163 16.17 2.78 11.79
C VAL A 163 15.57 4.18 11.75
N SER A 164 16.39 5.23 11.92
CA SER A 164 15.98 6.63 11.71
C SER A 164 15.93 7.01 10.24
N THR A 165 16.73 6.33 9.44
CA THR A 165 16.89 6.57 8.01
C THR A 165 16.92 5.22 7.34
N LEU A 166 16.34 5.15 6.15
CA LEU A 166 16.27 3.91 5.42
C LEU A 166 17.70 3.41 5.14
N PRO A 167 18.02 2.13 5.44
CA PRO A 167 19.34 1.57 5.16
C PRO A 167 19.68 1.74 3.67
N GLN A 168 20.96 1.94 3.35
CA GLN A 168 21.40 2.18 1.98
C GLN A 168 20.96 1.08 1.00
N GLU A 169 20.85 -0.17 1.48
CA GLU A 169 20.38 -1.32 0.71
C GLU A 169 18.90 -1.20 0.27
N PHE A 170 18.09 -0.44 1.01
CA PHE A 170 16.67 -0.18 0.70
C PHE A 170 16.43 1.21 0.14
N LYS A 171 17.47 2.04 0.03
CA LYS A 171 17.36 3.40 -0.48
C LYS A 171 16.82 3.38 -1.92
N ASN A 172 15.78 4.19 -2.17
CA ASN A 172 15.00 4.22 -3.42
C ASN A 172 14.17 2.95 -3.72
N GLN A 173 14.12 1.97 -2.81
CA GLN A 173 13.27 0.78 -2.91
C GLN A 173 12.05 0.88 -1.98
N LEU A 174 12.27 1.39 -0.77
CA LEU A 174 11.23 1.69 0.20
C LEU A 174 11.10 3.22 0.40
N PRO A 175 9.95 3.71 0.88
CA PRO A 175 9.75 5.13 1.04
C PRO A 175 10.48 5.70 2.24
N GLU A 176 11.01 6.91 2.09
CA GLU A 176 11.56 7.68 3.21
C GLU A 176 10.42 8.25 4.08
N PRO A 177 10.65 8.47 5.38
CA PRO A 177 9.63 8.99 6.30
C PRO A 177 8.97 10.28 5.80
N GLU A 178 9.73 11.22 5.23
CA GLU A 178 9.20 12.49 4.73
C GLU A 178 8.32 12.32 3.48
N GLN A 179 8.49 11.24 2.72
CA GLN A 179 7.67 10.97 1.54
C GLN A 179 6.30 10.43 1.95
N VAL A 180 6.25 9.60 2.98
CA VAL A 180 4.97 9.10 3.49
C VAL A 180 4.26 10.13 4.36
N ALA A 181 4.98 10.97 5.11
CA ALA A 181 4.36 12.10 5.81
C ALA A 181 3.58 13.01 4.85
N ARG A 182 4.15 13.30 3.67
CA ARG A 182 3.48 14.08 2.60
C ARG A 182 2.23 13.41 2.02
N LEU A 183 2.22 12.07 2.00
CA LEU A 183 1.03 11.30 1.57
C LEU A 183 -0.17 11.64 2.45
N LEU A 184 0.06 11.97 3.72
CA LEU A 184 -0.95 12.06 4.79
C LEU A 184 -1.23 13.48 5.28
N GLU A 185 -0.44 14.47 4.86
CA GLU A 185 -0.62 15.86 5.28
C GLU A 185 -2.04 16.37 4.93
N GLY A 186 -2.85 16.68 5.95
CA GLY A 186 -4.21 17.21 5.76
C GLY A 186 -5.29 16.16 5.53
N ILE A 187 -4.98 14.88 5.79
CA ILE A 187 -5.94 13.79 5.97
C ILE A 187 -6.26 13.78 7.48
N GLU A 188 -7.27 14.58 7.88
CA GLU A 188 -7.88 14.60 9.22
C GLU A 188 -9.16 13.76 9.27
#